data_AF-A0A1Q9P4K6-F1
#
_entry.id   AF-A0A1Q9P4K6-F1
#
_cell.length_a   1.000
_cell.length_b   1.000
_cell.length_c   1.000
_cell.angle_alpha   90.00
_cell.angle_beta   90.00
_cell.angle_gamma   90.00
#
_symmetry.space_group_name_H-M   'P 1'
#
loop_
_entity.id
_entity.type
_entity.pdbx_description
1 polymer ?
#
loop_
_entity_poly.entity_id
_entity_poly.type
_entity_poly.pdbx_seq_one_letter_code
_entity_poly.pdbx_strand_id
1 'polypeptide(L)'
;MGYKIAQLTSDVVYTFMWCVLMAETEESAGPPATLIDPIEMSKLDAKFREEIHSMPNGKELSACFACSTCTAACPIANIWKYKPHQLIRMILLGMRDEVLSSDEIWLCLTCFQCQERCPQKVRVTDIFFECKNLAAEEGKVPPSIVSLGKELLEKGQLYTVTADWEREDMGLEPDVPGLSVDEVKDILKETRTGKLVDGGE
;
A
#
# COMPACT_ATOMS: atom_id res chain seq x y z
N MET A 1 -3.26 -39.61 64.74
CA MET A 1 -2.30 -39.24 65.81
C MET A 1 -0.93 -39.19 65.14
N GLY A 2 -0.62 -38.07 64.50
CA GLY A 2 0.46 -37.96 63.51
C GLY A 2 1.52 -36.94 63.91
N TYR A 3 2.74 -37.46 63.99
CA TYR A 3 4.04 -36.85 63.71
C TYR A 3 4.56 -35.71 64.60
N LYS A 4 5.59 -36.09 65.39
CA LYS A 4 6.54 -35.19 66.05
C LYS A 4 7.56 -34.64 65.05
N ILE A 5 7.77 -33.35 65.20
CA ILE A 5 8.72 -32.44 64.54
C ILE A 5 10.17 -32.86 64.84
N ALA A 6 11.02 -32.93 63.82
CA ALA A 6 12.47 -32.99 63.96
C ALA A 6 13.16 -32.07 62.92
N GLN A 7 14.04 -31.22 63.44
CA GLN A 7 15.04 -30.35 62.82
C GLN A 7 14.89 -29.96 61.32
N LEU A 8 14.33 -28.77 61.11
CA LEU A 8 14.73 -27.83 60.06
C LEU A 8 16.10 -27.23 60.41
N THR A 9 17.03 -27.08 59.46
CA THR A 9 17.81 -25.81 59.25
C THR A 9 18.93 -25.83 58.19
N SER A 10 19.25 -26.93 57.50
CA SER A 10 20.28 -26.88 56.43
C SER A 10 19.76 -27.05 55.00
N ASP A 11 18.62 -27.70 54.80
CA ASP A 11 18.18 -28.09 53.45
C ASP A 11 17.33 -27.03 52.73
N VAL A 12 16.83 -26.03 53.47
CA VAL A 12 16.00 -24.95 52.89
C VAL A 12 16.87 -23.99 52.07
N VAL A 13 18.11 -23.72 52.52
CA VAL A 13 19.02 -22.79 51.81
C VAL A 13 19.50 -23.39 50.50
N TYR A 14 19.85 -24.69 50.49
CA TYR A 14 20.27 -25.37 49.26
C TYR A 14 19.11 -25.58 48.28
N THR A 15 17.90 -25.88 48.77
CA THR A 15 16.72 -26.01 47.90
C THR A 15 16.30 -24.67 47.31
N PHE A 16 16.39 -23.56 48.07
CA PHE A 16 16.14 -22.22 47.53
C PHE A 16 17.22 -21.80 46.52
N MET A 17 18.50 -22.06 46.80
CA MET A 17 19.59 -21.74 45.88
C MET A 17 19.49 -22.54 44.58
N TRP A 18 19.08 -23.82 44.64
CA TRP A 18 18.88 -24.67 43.46
C TRP A 18 17.65 -24.21 42.66
N CYS A 19 16.54 -23.84 43.30
CA CYS A 19 15.41 -23.22 42.61
C CYS A 19 15.79 -21.90 41.90
N VAL A 20 16.67 -21.09 42.50
CA VAL A 20 17.14 -19.83 41.90
C VAL A 20 18.14 -20.08 40.77
N LEU A 21 19.02 -21.08 40.87
CA LEU A 21 19.98 -21.45 39.82
C LEU A 21 19.36 -22.22 38.64
N MET A 22 18.19 -22.85 38.83
CA MET A 22 17.43 -23.52 37.75
C MET A 22 16.33 -22.62 37.17
N ALA A 23 16.22 -21.36 37.61
CA ALA A 23 15.28 -20.38 37.08
C ALA A 23 15.82 -19.63 35.84
N GLU A 24 16.93 -20.08 35.26
CA GLU A 24 17.30 -19.72 33.90
C GLU A 24 16.60 -20.71 32.96
N THR A 25 15.30 -20.46 32.72
CA THR A 25 14.65 -21.00 31.55
C THR A 25 15.39 -20.46 30.34
N GLU A 26 16.23 -21.28 29.71
CA GLU A 26 16.57 -21.16 28.28
C GLU A 26 15.30 -21.45 27.44
N GLU A 27 14.19 -20.76 27.74
CA GLU A 27 13.19 -20.52 26.73
C GLU A 27 13.81 -19.44 25.85
N SER A 28 14.20 -19.82 24.64
CA SER A 28 14.41 -18.83 23.58
C SER A 28 13.09 -18.08 23.45
N ALA A 29 12.99 -16.95 24.15
CA ALA A 29 11.88 -16.04 24.02
C ALA A 29 11.93 -15.58 22.57
N GLY A 30 11.15 -16.26 21.72
CA GLY A 30 10.78 -15.71 20.43
C GLY A 30 10.23 -14.29 20.66
N PRO A 31 10.22 -13.44 19.62
CA PRO A 31 9.65 -12.11 19.74
C PRO A 31 8.29 -12.22 20.46
N PRO A 32 8.02 -11.39 21.49
CA PRO A 32 6.77 -11.46 22.22
C PRO A 32 5.63 -11.45 21.21
N ALA A 33 4.64 -12.34 21.37
CA ALA A 33 3.49 -12.37 20.48
C ALA A 33 2.75 -11.03 20.60
N THR A 34 3.07 -10.11 19.70
CA THR A 34 2.45 -8.79 19.64
C THR A 34 1.20 -8.87 18.79
N LEU A 35 0.14 -8.16 19.20
CA LEU A 35 -1.08 -8.02 18.40
C LEU A 35 -0.84 -7.25 17.09
N ILE A 36 0.29 -6.55 17.00
CA ILE A 36 0.71 -5.72 15.87
C ILE A 36 2.19 -6.02 15.63
N ASP A 37 2.56 -6.28 14.38
CA ASP A 37 3.95 -6.47 14.01
C ASP A 37 4.76 -5.19 14.31
N PRO A 38 5.90 -5.29 15.03
CA PRO A 38 6.73 -4.12 15.32
C PRO A 38 7.19 -3.44 14.04
N ILE A 39 7.14 -2.11 14.02
CA ILE A 39 7.70 -1.34 12.90
C ILE A 39 9.22 -1.39 12.99
N GLU A 40 9.86 -1.93 11.96
CA GLU A 40 11.32 -1.95 11.84
C GLU A 40 11.87 -0.57 11.43
N MET A 41 12.39 0.18 12.40
CA MET A 41 12.93 1.53 12.17
C MET A 41 14.06 1.57 11.12
N SER A 42 14.79 0.47 10.93
CA SER A 42 15.88 0.37 9.95
C SER A 42 15.42 0.35 8.49
N LYS A 43 14.15 0.01 8.22
CA LYS A 43 13.58 -0.04 6.86
C LYS A 43 12.95 1.29 6.44
N LEU A 44 12.87 2.28 7.33
CA LEU A 44 12.24 3.55 7.05
C LEU A 44 13.13 4.45 6.17
N ASP A 45 12.56 4.96 5.10
CA ASP A 45 13.20 5.96 4.22
C ASP A 45 12.69 7.36 4.55
N ALA A 46 13.52 8.13 5.26
CA ALA A 46 13.21 9.52 5.61
C ALA A 46 12.98 10.42 4.38
N LYS A 47 13.57 10.09 3.23
CA LYS A 47 13.44 10.88 1.99
C LYS A 47 12.10 10.68 1.31
N PHE A 48 11.42 9.56 1.56
CA PHE A 48 10.14 9.27 0.92
C PHE A 48 9.09 10.36 1.19
N ARG A 49 9.04 10.87 2.43
CA ARG A 49 8.17 12.00 2.77
C ARG A 49 8.54 13.27 1.99
N GLU A 50 9.84 13.55 1.86
CA GLU A 50 10.33 14.74 1.17
C GLU A 50 10.04 14.68 -0.33
N GLU A 51 10.19 13.50 -0.93
CA GLU A 51 9.86 13.23 -2.33
C GLU A 51 8.38 13.51 -2.60
N ILE A 52 7.47 12.93 -1.81
CA ILE A 52 6.04 13.22 -1.93
C ILE A 52 5.76 14.70 -1.68
N HIS A 53 6.40 15.32 -0.68
CA HIS A 53 6.21 16.73 -0.38
C HIS A 53 6.66 17.68 -1.51
N SER A 54 7.68 17.28 -2.27
CA SER A 54 8.22 18.04 -3.40
C SER A 54 7.28 18.06 -4.63
N MET A 55 6.37 17.10 -4.70
CA MET A 55 5.41 17.00 -5.79
C MET A 55 4.35 18.11 -5.73
N PRO A 56 3.76 18.52 -6.87
CA PRO A 56 2.84 19.65 -6.94
C PRO A 56 1.69 19.58 -5.93
N ASN A 57 1.24 18.35 -5.64
CA ASN A 57 0.10 18.08 -4.79
C ASN A 57 0.41 17.56 -3.38
N GLY A 58 1.69 17.43 -2.98
CA GLY A 58 2.07 16.78 -1.73
C GLY A 58 2.45 17.72 -0.58
N LYS A 59 2.45 19.03 -0.78
CA LYS A 59 2.85 20.01 0.25
C LYS A 59 2.03 19.88 1.54
N GLU A 60 0.73 19.65 1.42
CA GLU A 60 -0.20 19.55 2.54
C GLU A 60 -0.09 18.21 3.29
N LEU A 61 0.70 17.25 2.81
CA LEU A 61 0.91 15.95 3.48
C LEU A 61 1.29 16.13 4.96
N SER A 62 2.19 17.08 5.24
CA SER A 62 2.69 17.38 6.58
C SER A 62 1.63 17.97 7.53
N ALA A 63 0.50 18.46 7.01
CA ALA A 63 -0.61 18.98 7.81
C ALA A 63 -1.51 17.87 8.37
N CYS A 64 -1.35 16.63 7.92
CA CYS A 64 -2.16 15.52 8.40
C CYS A 64 -1.92 15.22 9.89
N PHE A 65 -2.98 15.37 10.68
CA PHE A 65 -3.05 15.01 12.11
C PHE A 65 -3.79 13.69 12.41
N ALA A 66 -3.99 12.85 11.39
CA ALA A 66 -4.60 11.51 11.51
C ALA A 66 -6.02 11.45 12.13
N CYS A 67 -6.92 12.37 11.78
CA CYS A 67 -8.32 12.38 12.27
C CYS A 67 -9.24 11.31 11.67
N SER A 68 -8.75 10.49 10.73
CA SER A 68 -9.50 9.40 10.07
C SER A 68 -10.73 9.80 9.24
N THR A 69 -10.97 11.10 8.98
CA THR A 69 -12.07 11.56 8.11
C THR A 69 -12.01 10.94 6.71
N CYS A 70 -10.81 10.80 6.14
CA CYS A 70 -10.61 10.15 4.85
C CYS A 70 -11.06 8.68 4.83
N THR A 71 -10.92 7.97 5.95
CA THR A 71 -11.38 6.57 6.08
C THR A 71 -12.88 6.50 6.23
N ALA A 72 -13.48 7.37 7.03
CA ALA A 72 -14.95 7.45 7.15
C ALA A 72 -15.62 7.85 5.82
N ALA A 73 -14.94 8.63 4.99
CA ALA A 73 -15.44 9.07 3.68
C ALA A 73 -15.27 8.02 2.57
N CYS A 74 -14.38 7.04 2.75
CA CYS A 74 -14.04 6.09 1.70
C CYS A 74 -15.10 4.97 1.61
N PRO A 75 -15.75 4.77 0.44
CA PRO A 75 -16.84 3.81 0.30
C PRO A 75 -16.38 2.34 0.40
N ILE A 76 -15.11 2.09 0.14
CA ILE A 76 -14.50 0.75 0.15
C ILE A 76 -13.51 0.58 1.31
N ALA A 77 -13.56 1.46 2.32
CA ALA A 77 -12.64 1.41 3.44
C ALA A 77 -12.67 0.07 4.16
N ASN A 78 -13.80 -0.62 4.19
CA ASN A 78 -13.99 -1.90 4.85
C ASN A 78 -13.10 -3.02 4.29
N ILE A 79 -12.83 -3.05 2.99
CA ILE A 79 -12.04 -4.09 2.33
C ILE A 79 -10.52 -3.82 2.33
N TRP A 80 -10.08 -2.61 2.66
CA TRP A 80 -8.65 -2.25 2.72
C TRP A 80 -7.98 -2.88 3.94
N LYS A 81 -6.77 -3.43 3.79
CA LYS A 81 -5.92 -3.81 4.94
C LYS A 81 -5.44 -2.57 5.67
N TYR A 82 -4.83 -1.62 4.95
CA TYR A 82 -4.42 -0.33 5.48
C TYR A 82 -5.40 0.77 5.09
N LYS A 83 -6.05 1.39 6.06
CA LYS A 83 -7.04 2.45 5.79
C LYS A 83 -6.35 3.72 5.26
N PRO A 84 -7.07 4.61 4.55
CA PRO A 84 -6.47 5.82 3.97
C PRO A 84 -5.65 6.69 4.95
N HIS A 85 -6.12 6.88 6.19
CA HIS A 85 -5.37 7.64 7.19
C HIS A 85 -4.09 6.94 7.65
N GLN A 86 -4.10 5.59 7.67
CA GLN A 86 -2.94 4.78 8.02
C GLN A 86 -1.89 4.86 6.92
N LEU A 87 -2.29 4.76 5.63
CA LEU A 87 -1.37 4.94 4.51
C LEU A 87 -0.72 6.33 4.51
N ILE A 88 -1.49 7.39 4.74
CA ILE A 88 -0.92 8.75 4.87
C ILE A 88 0.09 8.82 6.03
N ARG A 89 -0.19 8.13 7.15
CA ARG A 89 0.76 8.06 8.26
C ARG A 89 2.00 7.24 7.92
N MET A 90 1.86 6.13 7.20
CA MET A 90 2.98 5.30 6.71
C MET A 90 3.89 6.11 5.78
N ILE A 91 3.32 6.91 4.87
CA ILE A 91 4.09 7.84 4.02
C ILE A 91 4.87 8.84 4.88
N LEU A 92 4.23 9.45 5.88
CA LEU A 92 4.91 10.39 6.79
C LEU A 92 6.03 9.75 7.62
N LEU A 93 5.93 8.46 7.91
CA LEU A 93 6.93 7.68 8.64
C LEU A 93 8.07 7.18 7.74
N GLY A 94 7.93 7.26 6.41
CA GLY A 94 8.94 6.77 5.47
C GLY A 94 8.83 5.27 5.16
N MET A 95 7.67 4.65 5.38
CA MET A 95 7.45 3.22 5.07
C MET A 95 7.24 3.03 3.56
N ARG A 96 8.28 3.34 2.77
CA ARG A 96 8.22 3.39 1.31
C ARG A 96 7.79 2.05 0.72
N ASP A 97 8.51 0.99 1.06
CA ASP A 97 8.27 -0.32 0.46
C ASP A 97 6.87 -0.83 0.76
N GLU A 98 6.41 -0.73 2.00
CA GLU A 98 5.06 -1.17 2.39
C GLU A 98 3.95 -0.37 1.71
N VAL A 99 4.17 0.93 1.47
CA VAL A 99 3.18 1.77 0.76
C VAL A 99 3.17 1.48 -0.73
N LEU A 100 4.34 1.37 -1.37
CA LEU A 100 4.43 1.17 -2.82
C LEU A 100 4.09 -0.27 -3.25
N SER A 101 4.25 -1.25 -2.35
CA SER A 101 3.83 -2.64 -2.59
C SER A 101 2.40 -2.93 -2.14
N SER A 102 1.68 -1.94 -1.60
CA SER A 102 0.33 -2.13 -1.07
C SER A 102 -0.71 -2.13 -2.19
N ASP A 103 -1.67 -3.04 -2.14
CA ASP A 103 -2.79 -3.09 -3.10
C ASP A 103 -3.74 -1.90 -2.92
N GLU A 104 -3.79 -1.32 -1.73
CA GLU A 104 -4.74 -0.25 -1.38
C GLU A 104 -4.59 1.01 -2.24
N ILE A 105 -3.35 1.37 -2.63
CA ILE A 105 -3.17 2.52 -3.53
C ILE A 105 -3.88 2.25 -4.86
N TRP A 106 -3.82 1.02 -5.37
CA TRP A 106 -4.46 0.57 -6.62
C TRP A 106 -5.97 0.37 -6.47
N LEU A 107 -6.47 -0.01 -5.30
CA LEU A 107 -7.90 -0.11 -5.00
C LEU A 107 -8.60 1.24 -4.88
N CYS A 108 -7.85 2.34 -4.69
CA CYS A 108 -8.42 3.69 -4.64
C CYS A 108 -9.27 3.99 -5.89
N LEU A 109 -10.57 4.20 -5.68
CA LEU A 109 -11.55 4.54 -6.73
C LEU A 109 -11.41 5.96 -7.28
N THR A 110 -10.49 6.76 -6.73
CA THR A 110 -10.25 8.15 -7.17
C THR A 110 -11.52 9.01 -7.14
N CYS A 111 -12.39 8.78 -6.15
CA CYS A 111 -13.68 9.49 -6.02
C CYS A 111 -13.58 10.85 -5.32
N PHE A 112 -12.39 11.26 -4.87
CA PHE A 112 -12.06 12.53 -4.21
C PHE A 112 -12.78 12.85 -2.89
N GLN A 113 -13.69 12.02 -2.39
CA GLN A 113 -14.44 12.27 -1.15
C GLN A 113 -13.54 12.52 0.07
N CYS A 114 -12.44 11.77 0.19
CA CYS A 114 -11.48 11.93 1.30
C CYS A 114 -10.75 13.27 1.28
N GLN A 115 -10.48 13.79 0.07
CA GLN A 115 -9.79 15.04 -0.16
C GLN A 115 -10.71 16.23 0.14
N GLU A 116 -11.93 16.20 -0.39
CA GLU A 116 -12.93 17.27 -0.19
C GLU A 116 -13.36 17.41 1.28
N ARG A 117 -13.41 16.30 2.03
CA ARG A 117 -13.81 16.31 3.44
C ARG A 117 -12.64 16.57 4.39
N CYS A 118 -11.41 16.70 3.90
CA CYS A 118 -10.26 16.83 4.77
C CYS A 118 -10.24 18.20 5.47
N PRO A 119 -10.30 18.27 6.81
CA PRO A 119 -10.27 19.55 7.52
C PRO A 119 -8.93 20.30 7.39
N GLN A 120 -7.85 19.57 7.10
CA GLN A 120 -6.51 20.10 6.87
C GLN A 120 -6.16 20.29 5.39
N LYS A 121 -7.15 20.08 4.49
CA LYS A 121 -6.97 20.20 3.03
C LYS A 121 -5.85 19.34 2.45
N VAL A 122 -5.56 18.21 3.09
CA VAL A 122 -4.61 17.22 2.57
C VAL A 122 -5.17 16.64 1.27
N ARG A 123 -4.38 16.70 0.20
CA ARG A 123 -4.72 16.16 -1.11
C ARG A 123 -4.49 14.64 -1.17
N VAL A 124 -5.28 13.90 -0.38
CA VAL A 124 -5.12 12.45 -0.17
C VAL A 124 -5.16 11.66 -1.49
N THR A 125 -6.09 12.00 -2.39
CA THR A 125 -6.25 11.29 -3.66
C THR A 125 -5.05 11.54 -4.57
N ASP A 126 -4.60 12.80 -4.65
CA ASP A 126 -3.44 13.17 -5.46
C ASP A 126 -2.16 12.51 -4.93
N ILE A 127 -1.97 12.46 -3.62
CA ILE A 127 -0.85 11.74 -2.99
C ILE A 127 -0.85 10.25 -3.36
N PHE A 128 -2.03 9.62 -3.42
CA PHE A 128 -2.12 8.22 -3.87
C PHE A 128 -1.80 8.05 -5.35
N PHE A 129 -2.14 9.02 -6.22
CA PHE A 129 -1.68 9.00 -7.61
C PHE A 129 -0.15 9.06 -7.70
N GLU A 130 0.48 9.90 -6.88
CA GLU A 130 1.95 9.96 -6.86
C GLU A 130 2.58 8.66 -6.34
N CYS A 131 1.97 8.03 -5.33
CA CYS A 131 2.41 6.71 -4.89
C CYS A 131 2.28 5.67 -6.01
N LYS A 132 1.20 5.70 -6.82
CA LYS A 132 1.07 4.83 -8.00
C LYS A 132 2.16 5.10 -9.03
N ASN A 133 2.51 6.37 -9.27
CA ASN A 133 3.58 6.74 -10.19
C ASN A 133 4.93 6.15 -9.74
N LEU A 134 5.27 6.32 -8.46
CA LEU A 134 6.50 5.78 -7.89
C LEU A 134 6.50 4.24 -7.87
N ALA A 135 5.38 3.62 -7.49
CA ALA A 135 5.22 2.17 -7.57
C ALA A 135 5.40 1.66 -9.00
N ALA A 136 4.93 2.43 -9.99
CA ALA A 136 5.10 2.09 -11.39
C ALA A 136 6.56 2.19 -11.85
N GLU A 137 7.29 3.23 -11.43
CA GLU A 137 8.73 3.36 -11.68
C GLU A 137 9.54 2.21 -11.04
N GLU A 138 9.06 1.64 -9.93
CA GLU A 138 9.66 0.46 -9.26
C GLU A 138 9.14 -0.89 -9.79
N GLY A 139 8.30 -0.90 -10.83
CA GLY A 139 7.72 -2.12 -11.41
C GLY A 139 6.67 -2.81 -10.52
N LYS A 140 6.20 -2.16 -9.46
CA LYS A 140 5.17 -2.64 -8.51
C LYS A 140 3.76 -2.33 -9.04
N VAL A 141 3.49 -2.64 -10.31
CA VAL A 141 2.20 -2.41 -10.99
C VAL A 141 1.42 -3.71 -11.10
N PRO A 142 0.10 -3.71 -10.85
CA PRO A 142 -0.75 -4.85 -11.13
C PRO A 142 -0.67 -5.27 -12.61
N PRO A 143 -0.52 -6.57 -12.93
CA PRO A 143 -0.38 -7.04 -14.31
C PRO A 143 -1.53 -6.62 -15.24
N SER A 144 -2.76 -6.50 -14.70
CA SER A 144 -3.93 -6.06 -15.46
C SER A 144 -3.76 -4.63 -16.02
N ILE A 145 -3.12 -3.74 -15.27
CA ILE A 145 -2.88 -2.36 -15.72
C ILE A 145 -1.82 -2.31 -16.81
N VAL A 146 -0.78 -3.16 -16.71
CA VAL A 146 0.26 -3.26 -17.75
C VAL A 146 -0.34 -3.79 -19.07
N SER A 147 -1.22 -4.79 -18.99
CA SER A 147 -1.94 -5.31 -20.17
C SER A 147 -2.82 -4.24 -20.83
N LEU A 148 -3.51 -3.42 -20.03
CA LEU A 148 -4.28 -2.28 -20.57
C LEU A 148 -3.38 -1.24 -21.26
N GLY A 149 -2.19 -0.97 -20.71
CA GLY A 149 -1.20 -0.11 -21.36
C GLY A 149 -0.71 -0.65 -22.71
N LYS A 150 -0.53 -1.97 -22.82
CA LYS A 150 -0.18 -2.64 -24.10
C LYS A 150 -1.26 -2.47 -25.16
N GLU A 151 -2.51 -2.75 -24.79
CA GLU A 151 -3.67 -2.57 -25.69
C GLU A 151 -3.80 -1.12 -26.16
N LEU A 152 -3.59 -0.15 -25.26
CA LEU A 152 -3.59 1.27 -25.61
C LEU A 152 -2.49 1.62 -26.61
N LEU A 153 -1.27 1.11 -26.43
CA LEU A 153 -0.16 1.35 -27.34
C LEU A 153 -0.36 0.69 -28.71
N GLU A 154 -0.89 -0.53 -28.75
CA GLU A 154 -1.05 -1.28 -30.00
C GLU A 154 -2.22 -0.77 -30.83
N LYS A 155 -3.38 -0.61 -30.18
CA LYS A 155 -4.68 -0.39 -30.82
C LYS A 155 -5.22 1.03 -30.65
N GLY A 156 -4.63 1.85 -29.78
CA GLY A 156 -5.11 3.20 -29.45
C GLY A 156 -6.38 3.21 -28.59
N GLN A 157 -6.85 2.04 -28.16
CA GLN A 157 -8.07 1.86 -27.37
C GLN A 157 -7.88 0.76 -26.33
N LEU A 158 -8.52 0.93 -25.17
CA LEU A 158 -8.46 -0.05 -24.08
C LEU A 158 -9.37 -1.26 -24.30
N TYR A 159 -10.46 -1.08 -25.03
CA TYR A 159 -11.44 -2.11 -25.32
C TYR A 159 -11.68 -2.14 -26.81
N THR A 160 -11.57 -3.32 -27.42
CA THR A 160 -11.94 -3.53 -28.82
C THR A 160 -13.45 -3.67 -28.92
N VAL A 161 -14.05 -2.98 -29.88
CA VAL A 161 -15.46 -3.21 -30.24
C VAL A 161 -15.54 -4.57 -30.92
N THR A 162 -16.33 -5.49 -30.36
CA THR A 162 -16.52 -6.86 -30.89
C THR A 162 -17.98 -7.12 -31.29
N ALA A 163 -18.82 -6.09 -31.27
CA ALA A 163 -20.27 -6.21 -31.32
C ALA A 163 -20.85 -5.58 -32.59
N ASP A 164 -20.55 -6.21 -33.73
CA ASP A 164 -20.96 -5.71 -35.04
C ASP A 164 -22.48 -5.79 -35.23
N TRP A 165 -23.09 -6.89 -34.77
CA TRP A 165 -24.54 -7.11 -34.87
C TRP A 165 -25.36 -6.22 -33.94
N GLU A 166 -24.87 -5.92 -32.71
CA GLU A 166 -25.56 -5.02 -31.78
C GLU A 166 -25.64 -3.60 -32.36
N ARG A 167 -24.62 -3.19 -33.11
CA ARG A 167 -24.57 -1.90 -33.80
C ARG A 167 -25.55 -1.86 -34.97
N GLU A 168 -25.61 -2.92 -35.77
CA GLU A 168 -26.58 -3.06 -36.86
C GLU A 168 -28.03 -3.00 -36.35
N ASP A 169 -28.35 -3.71 -35.27
CA ASP A 169 -29.68 -3.70 -34.64
C ASP A 169 -30.07 -2.29 -34.14
N MET A 170 -29.07 -1.47 -33.75
CA MET A 170 -29.24 -0.06 -33.39
C MET A 170 -29.22 0.90 -34.60
N GLY A 171 -29.09 0.39 -35.83
CA GLY A 171 -29.01 1.18 -37.05
C GLY A 171 -27.69 1.94 -37.22
N LEU A 172 -26.62 1.49 -36.56
CA LEU A 172 -25.26 2.03 -36.66
C LEU A 172 -24.41 1.21 -37.63
N GLU A 173 -23.37 1.82 -38.19
CA GLU A 173 -22.38 1.12 -39.00
C GLU A 173 -21.70 0.02 -38.17
N PRO A 174 -21.72 -1.26 -38.60
CA PRO A 174 -21.13 -2.37 -37.87
C PRO A 174 -19.64 -2.17 -37.60
N ASP A 175 -18.86 -1.82 -38.63
CA ASP A 175 -17.42 -1.62 -38.50
C ASP A 175 -17.11 -0.28 -37.83
N VAL A 176 -16.22 -0.31 -36.83
CA VAL A 176 -15.71 0.90 -36.18
C VAL A 176 -14.32 1.18 -36.75
N PRO A 177 -14.15 2.26 -37.52
CA PRO A 177 -12.85 2.57 -38.10
C PRO A 177 -11.80 2.66 -37.00
N GLY A 178 -10.71 1.90 -37.16
CA GLY A 178 -9.60 1.91 -36.22
C GLY A 178 -9.02 3.32 -36.04
N LEU A 179 -8.48 3.58 -34.85
CA LEU A 179 -7.83 4.85 -34.56
C LEU A 179 -6.45 4.90 -35.22
N SER A 180 -6.05 6.06 -35.73
CA SER A 180 -4.67 6.29 -36.16
C SER A 180 -3.77 6.30 -34.93
N VAL A 181 -2.98 5.25 -34.78
CA VAL A 181 -2.13 5.03 -33.59
C VAL A 181 -0.73 5.60 -33.72
N ASP A 182 -0.30 6.03 -34.91
CA ASP A 182 1.10 6.38 -35.18
C ASP A 182 1.56 7.56 -34.29
N GLU A 183 0.80 8.66 -34.27
CA GLU A 183 1.10 9.83 -33.44
C GLU A 183 1.05 9.49 -31.94
N VAL A 184 0.06 8.68 -31.53
CA VAL A 184 -0.12 8.25 -30.14
C VAL A 184 1.02 7.36 -29.69
N LYS A 185 1.50 6.46 -30.55
CA LYS A 185 2.65 5.60 -30.30
C LYS A 185 3.91 6.43 -30.09
N ASP A 186 4.12 7.45 -30.92
CA ASP A 186 5.30 8.31 -30.80
C ASP A 186 5.28 9.10 -29.48
N ILE A 187 4.13 9.69 -29.11
CA ILE A 187 3.97 10.36 -27.81
C ILE A 187 4.19 9.38 -26.66
N LEU A 188 3.53 8.21 -26.69
CA LEU A 188 3.55 7.30 -25.54
C LEU A 188 4.89 6.59 -25.35
N LYS A 189 5.66 6.36 -26.42
CA LYS A 189 7.05 5.85 -26.34
C LYS A 189 7.96 6.78 -25.56
N GLU A 190 7.80 8.10 -25.74
CA GLU A 190 8.61 9.10 -25.02
C GLU A 190 8.14 9.31 -23.57
N THR A 191 6.89 8.95 -23.26
CA THR A 191 6.34 9.08 -21.91
C THR A 191 6.71 7.91 -20.98
N ARG A 192 6.38 8.05 -19.69
CA ARG A 192 6.52 6.97 -18.69
C ARG A 192 5.77 5.69 -19.08
N THR A 193 4.70 5.79 -19.87
CA THR A 193 3.88 4.66 -20.31
C THR A 193 4.68 3.66 -21.16
N GLY A 194 5.52 4.12 -22.09
CA GLY A 194 6.38 3.25 -22.89
C GLY A 194 7.32 2.41 -22.01
N LYS A 195 8.00 3.06 -21.06
CA LYS A 195 8.91 2.40 -20.10
C LYS A 195 8.21 1.32 -19.26
N LEU A 196 6.96 1.55 -18.87
CA LEU A 196 6.17 0.60 -18.09
C LEU A 196 5.78 -0.64 -18.89
N VAL A 197 5.47 -0.47 -20.17
CA VAL A 197 4.97 -1.55 -21.02
C VAL A 197 6.10 -2.43 -21.56
N ASP A 198 7.24 -1.82 -21.88
CA ASP A 198 8.42 -2.53 -22.40
C ASP A 198 9.18 -3.31 -21.31
N GLY A 199 8.75 -3.19 -20.05
CA GLY A 199 9.25 -4.02 -18.94
C GLY A 199 10.63 -3.59 -18.44
N GLY A 200 10.88 -2.27 -18.38
CA GLY A 200 12.02 -1.61 -17.71
C GLY A 200 13.32 -2.40 -17.59
N GLU A 201 14.30 -2.10 -18.47
CA GLU A 201 15.72 -2.12 -18.09
C GLU A 201 16.06 -0.96 -17.14
#